data_AF-A0A7C2TXH4-F1
#
_entry.id   AF-A0A7C2TXH4-F1
#
_cell.length_a   1.000
_cell.length_b   1.000
_cell.length_c   1.000
_cell.angle_alpha   90.00
_cell.angle_beta   90.00
_cell.angle_gamma   90.00
#
_symmetry.space_group_name_H-M   'P 1'
#
loop_
_entity.id
_entity.type
_entity.pdbx_description
1 polymer ?
#
loop_
_entity_poly.entity_id
_entity_poly.type
_entity_poly.pdbx_seq_one_letter_code
_entity_poly.pdbx_strand_id
1 'polypeptide(L)'
;MTKDYSPFTPGIPVPIEFFMGRLAELQTLTQKGRAAVAGRIERVFVSGARGIGKSSFCRVARQILAKEGMLGVHVFWGGAQTLEEMVRRTFEALLAETRDRSWFGKIKALFGRHIEEADMFGLTIRFRADSA
;
A
#
# COMPACT_ATOMS: atom_id res chain seq x y z
N MET A 1 -5.37 -35.83 -10.72
CA MET A 1 -6.06 -34.52 -10.77
C MET A 1 -5.01 -33.45 -11.06
N THR A 2 -4.98 -32.98 -12.31
CA THR A 2 -4.16 -31.85 -12.77
C THR A 2 -4.53 -30.61 -11.95
N LYS A 3 -3.54 -29.97 -11.33
CA LYS A 3 -3.75 -28.70 -10.61
C LYS A 3 -4.37 -27.71 -11.58
N ASP A 4 -5.61 -27.30 -11.31
CA ASP A 4 -6.26 -26.21 -12.03
C ASP A 4 -5.34 -25.00 -12.08
N TYR A 5 -5.08 -24.54 -13.29
CA TYR A 5 -4.19 -23.43 -13.57
C TYR A 5 -4.76 -22.15 -12.92
N SER A 6 -4.11 -21.66 -11.86
CA SER A 6 -4.52 -20.40 -11.24
C SER A 6 -4.01 -19.22 -12.09
N PRO A 7 -4.89 -18.32 -12.55
CA PRO A 7 -4.47 -17.12 -13.29
C PRO A 7 -3.70 -16.13 -12.38
N PHE A 8 -3.66 -16.37 -11.06
CA PHE A 8 -2.98 -15.55 -10.08
C PHE A 8 -1.55 -16.05 -9.82
N THR A 9 -0.70 -15.95 -10.85
CA THR A 9 0.73 -16.31 -10.73
C THR A 9 1.54 -15.13 -10.17
N PRO A 10 2.31 -15.30 -9.08
CA PRO A 10 3.18 -14.24 -8.55
C PRO A 10 4.15 -13.71 -9.62
N GLY A 11 4.30 -12.38 -9.69
CA GLY A 11 5.19 -11.73 -10.66
C GLY A 11 4.55 -11.45 -12.04
N ILE A 12 3.39 -12.03 -12.34
CA ILE A 12 2.65 -11.78 -13.58
C ILE A 12 1.41 -10.92 -13.27
N PRO A 13 1.26 -9.73 -13.89
CA PRO A 13 0.04 -8.94 -13.75
C PRO A 13 -1.18 -9.74 -14.21
N VAL A 14 -2.21 -9.80 -13.36
CA VAL A 14 -3.43 -10.55 -13.65
C VAL A 14 -4.32 -9.69 -14.54
N PRO A 15 -4.76 -10.20 -15.71
CA PRO A 15 -5.68 -9.49 -16.60
C PRO A 15 -6.97 -9.04 -15.87
N ILE A 16 -7.49 -7.86 -16.22
CA ILE A 16 -8.60 -7.25 -15.49
C ILE A 16 -9.90 -8.05 -15.63
N GLU A 17 -10.01 -8.83 -16.70
CA GLU A 17 -11.12 -9.72 -17.03
C GLU A 17 -11.31 -10.81 -15.98
N PHE A 18 -10.24 -11.22 -15.28
CA PHE A 18 -10.33 -12.18 -14.17
C PHE A 18 -11.00 -11.60 -12.91
N PHE A 19 -11.24 -10.29 -12.87
CA PHE A 19 -11.92 -9.63 -11.75
C PHE A 19 -13.42 -9.37 -12.01
N MET A 20 -13.98 -9.79 -13.14
CA MET A 20 -15.41 -9.60 -13.45
C MET A 20 -16.34 -10.16 -12.36
N GLY A 21 -15.98 -11.28 -11.73
CA GLY A 21 -16.74 -11.87 -10.61
C GLY A 21 -16.59 -11.14 -9.25
N ARG A 22 -15.73 -10.12 -9.16
CA ARG A 22 -15.43 -9.38 -7.92
C ARG A 22 -15.85 -7.91 -8.00
N LEU A 23 -16.69 -7.55 -8.96
CA LEU A 23 -17.10 -6.17 -9.18
C LEU A 23 -17.75 -5.55 -7.93
N ALA A 24 -18.61 -6.30 -7.22
CA ALA A 24 -19.25 -5.84 -5.99
C ALA A 24 -18.24 -5.58 -4.86
N GLU A 25 -17.24 -6.46 -4.70
CA GLU A 25 -16.15 -6.29 -3.73
C GLU A 25 -15.33 -5.02 -4.08
N LEU A 26 -15.04 -4.83 -5.37
CA LEU A 26 -14.27 -3.69 -5.88
C LEU A 26 -15.03 -2.37 -5.71
N GLN A 27 -16.33 -2.38 -5.96
CA GLN A 27 -17.22 -1.23 -5.73
C GLN A 27 -17.25 -0.85 -4.25
N THR A 28 -17.33 -1.83 -3.35
CA THR A 28 -17.30 -1.59 -1.90
C THR A 28 -15.98 -0.93 -1.48
N LEU A 29 -14.85 -1.47 -1.93
CA LEU A 29 -13.52 -0.94 -1.61
C LEU A 29 -13.32 0.47 -2.18
N THR A 30 -13.74 0.71 -3.41
CA THR A 30 -13.62 2.05 -4.05
C THR A 30 -14.56 3.08 -3.42
N GLN A 31 -15.77 2.69 -3.00
CA GLN A 31 -16.67 3.58 -2.26
C GLN A 31 -16.08 4.01 -0.92
N LYS A 32 -15.39 3.10 -0.22
CA LYS A 32 -14.61 3.45 0.98
C LYS A 32 -13.45 4.38 0.66
N GLY A 33 -12.72 4.15 -0.43
CA GLY A 33 -11.68 5.08 -0.90
C GLY A 33 -12.21 6.50 -1.10
N ARG A 34 -13.37 6.63 -1.77
CA ARG A 34 -14.05 7.93 -1.95
C ARG A 34 -14.48 8.59 -0.65
N ALA A 35 -15.01 7.79 0.29
CA ALA A 35 -15.32 8.27 1.64
C ALA A 35 -14.07 8.81 2.35
N ALA A 36 -12.90 8.22 2.09
CA ALA A 36 -11.65 8.70 2.66
C ALA A 36 -11.14 10.00 2.04
N VAL A 37 -11.36 10.21 0.74
CA VAL A 37 -11.12 11.51 0.09
C VAL A 37 -11.96 12.62 0.75
N ALA A 38 -13.17 12.30 1.21
CA ALA A 38 -14.02 13.22 1.98
C ALA A 38 -13.59 13.43 3.45
N GLY A 39 -12.40 12.97 3.84
CA GLY A 39 -11.81 13.20 5.16
C GLY A 39 -12.12 12.13 6.21
N ARG A 40 -12.74 11.00 5.85
CA ARG A 40 -13.00 9.90 6.79
C ARG A 40 -11.86 8.87 6.80
N ILE A 41 -11.43 8.43 7.97
CA ILE A 41 -10.48 7.31 8.04
C ILE A 41 -11.25 6.00 7.83
N GLU A 42 -10.99 5.34 6.70
CA GLU A 42 -11.57 4.03 6.37
C GLU A 42 -10.54 2.92 6.56
N ARG A 43 -10.99 1.78 7.09
CA ARG A 43 -10.18 0.58 7.28
C ARG A 43 -10.84 -0.58 6.55
N VAL A 44 -10.07 -1.32 5.76
CA VAL A 44 -10.57 -2.49 5.03
C VAL A 44 -9.62 -3.66 5.25
N PHE A 45 -10.20 -4.82 5.55
CA PHE A 45 -9.48 -6.08 5.64
C PHE A 45 -9.88 -6.98 4.47
N VAL A 46 -8.91 -7.34 3.63
CA VAL A 46 -9.13 -8.25 2.49
C VAL A 46 -8.56 -9.62 2.86
N SER A 47 -9.46 -10.58 3.08
CA SER A 47 -9.13 -11.95 3.49
C SER A 47 -9.42 -12.97 2.38
N GLY A 48 -9.02 -14.23 2.59
CA GLY A 48 -9.26 -15.33 1.66
C GLY A 48 -8.05 -16.23 1.44
N ALA A 49 -8.25 -17.34 0.73
CA ALA A 49 -7.24 -18.37 0.52
C ALA A 49 -5.95 -17.85 -0.15
N ARG A 50 -4.82 -18.54 0.07
CA ARG A 50 -3.55 -18.25 -0.62
C ARG A 50 -3.74 -18.43 -2.13
N GLY A 51 -3.22 -17.49 -2.91
CA GLY A 51 -3.32 -17.54 -4.38
C GLY A 51 -4.67 -17.13 -4.97
N ILE A 52 -5.67 -16.72 -4.18
CA ILE A 52 -7.00 -16.32 -4.71
C ILE A 52 -7.02 -14.92 -5.36
N GLY A 53 -5.87 -14.24 -5.43
CA GLY A 53 -5.75 -12.93 -6.09
C GLY A 53 -5.92 -11.68 -5.23
N LYS A 54 -5.85 -11.78 -3.89
CA LYS A 54 -6.06 -10.63 -2.97
C LYS A 54 -5.15 -9.43 -3.28
N SER A 55 -3.85 -9.64 -3.42
CA SER A 55 -2.89 -8.57 -3.72
C SER A 55 -3.16 -7.93 -5.09
N SER A 56 -3.53 -8.74 -6.08
CA SER A 56 -3.90 -8.27 -7.41
C SER A 56 -5.20 -7.46 -7.39
N PHE A 57 -6.20 -7.91 -6.63
CA PHE A 57 -7.45 -7.16 -6.39
C PHE A 57 -7.17 -5.78 -5.76
N CYS A 58 -6.39 -5.72 -4.68
CA CYS A 58 -6.00 -4.46 -4.06
C CYS A 58 -5.21 -3.55 -5.01
N ARG A 59 -4.37 -4.13 -5.88
CA ARG A 59 -3.62 -3.38 -6.91
C ARG A 59 -4.57 -2.70 -7.90
N VAL A 60 -5.61 -3.38 -8.37
CA VAL A 60 -6.62 -2.81 -9.27
C VAL A 60 -7.36 -1.67 -8.58
N ALA A 61 -7.84 -1.89 -7.34
CA ALA A 61 -8.51 -0.84 -6.56
C ALA A 61 -7.63 0.40 -6.38
N ARG A 62 -6.33 0.21 -6.07
CA ARG A 62 -5.35 1.29 -5.98
C ARG A 62 -5.22 2.07 -7.28
N GLN A 63 -5.18 1.40 -8.43
CA GLN A 63 -5.12 2.06 -9.74
C GLN A 63 -6.38 2.88 -10.04
N ILE A 64 -7.56 2.41 -9.63
CA ILE A 64 -8.81 3.15 -9.78
C ILE A 64 -8.79 4.41 -8.91
N LEU A 65 -8.50 4.25 -7.62
CA LEU A 65 -8.47 5.36 -6.65
C LEU A 65 -7.35 6.38 -6.93
N ALA A 66 -6.25 5.96 -7.55
CA ALA A 66 -5.20 6.88 -8.00
C ALA A 66 -5.72 7.87 -9.06
N LYS A 67 -6.65 7.45 -9.92
CA LYS A 67 -7.31 8.35 -10.90
C LYS A 67 -8.25 9.35 -10.21
N GLU A 68 -8.67 9.06 -8.98
CA GLU A 68 -9.50 9.93 -8.14
C GLU A 68 -8.65 10.82 -7.21
N GLY A 69 -7.34 10.93 -7.45
CA GLY A 69 -6.46 11.83 -6.72
C GLY A 69 -5.83 11.27 -5.44
N MET A 70 -6.02 9.97 -5.15
CA MET A 70 -5.38 9.34 -4.00
C MET A 70 -3.93 8.94 -4.31
N LEU A 71 -3.02 9.13 -3.34
CA LEU A 71 -1.71 8.48 -3.40
C LEU A 71 -1.85 7.01 -2.98
N GLY A 72 -1.60 6.09 -3.91
CA GLY A 72 -1.60 4.67 -3.62
C GLY A 72 -0.22 4.16 -3.21
N VAL A 73 -0.03 3.82 -1.94
CA VAL A 73 1.21 3.19 -1.44
C VAL A 73 0.97 1.71 -1.17
N HIS A 74 1.90 0.84 -1.61
CA HIS A 74 1.87 -0.58 -1.29
C HIS A 74 3.13 -0.97 -0.51
N VAL A 75 2.93 -1.63 0.64
CA VAL A 75 4.02 -2.05 1.53
C VAL A 75 3.92 -3.56 1.72
N PHE A 76 4.99 -4.27 1.39
CA PHE A 76 5.08 -5.70 1.66
C PHE A 76 5.76 -5.94 3.02
N TRP A 77 4.98 -6.43 3.98
CA TRP A 77 5.46 -6.74 5.34
C TRP A 77 5.95 -8.17 5.51
N GLY A 78 6.01 -8.98 4.45
CA GLY A 78 6.51 -10.35 4.56
C GLY A 78 7.92 -10.39 5.14
N GLY A 79 8.12 -11.25 6.13
CA GLY A 79 9.38 -11.41 6.86
C GLY A 79 9.69 -10.30 7.88
N ALA A 80 8.81 -9.30 8.07
CA ALA A 80 9.00 -8.33 9.13
C ALA A 80 8.73 -8.98 10.50
N GLN A 81 9.62 -8.74 11.47
CA GLN A 81 9.54 -9.37 12.80
C GLN A 81 9.20 -8.40 13.92
N THR A 82 9.33 -7.09 13.68
CA THR A 82 9.04 -6.04 14.68
C THR A 82 8.10 -4.99 14.12
N LEU A 83 7.37 -4.33 15.02
CA LEU A 83 6.52 -3.19 14.67
C LEU A 83 7.35 -2.05 14.07
N GLU A 84 8.53 -1.79 14.64
CA GLU A 84 9.46 -0.78 14.16
C GLU A 84 9.85 -1.03 12.70
N GLU A 85 10.11 -2.28 12.33
CA GLU A 85 10.42 -2.64 10.96
C GLU A 85 9.22 -2.41 10.02
N MET A 86 8.00 -2.78 10.45
CA MET A 86 6.78 -2.53 9.66
C MET A 86 6.57 -1.04 9.42
N VAL A 87 6.78 -0.23 10.47
CA VAL A 87 6.68 1.23 10.44
C VAL A 87 7.73 1.81 9.49
N ARG A 88 9.00 1.39 9.63
CA ARG A 88 10.11 1.77 8.75
C ARG A 88 9.80 1.52 7.28
N ARG A 89 9.45 0.27 6.93
CA ARG A 89 9.10 -0.13 5.56
C ARG A 89 7.94 0.69 4.99
N THR A 90 6.97 1.05 5.84
CA THR A 90 5.82 1.87 5.44
C THR A 90 6.24 3.30 5.10
N PHE A 91 7.11 3.89 5.91
CA PHE A 91 7.62 5.23 5.66
C PHE A 91 8.53 5.30 4.43
N GLU A 92 9.41 4.32 4.25
CA GLU A 92 10.26 4.23 3.05
C GLU A 92 9.42 4.18 1.77
N ALA A 93 8.37 3.34 1.76
CA ALA A 93 7.46 3.26 0.63
C ALA A 93 6.69 4.56 0.37
N LEU A 94 6.24 5.25 1.43
CA LEU A 94 5.56 6.54 1.31
C LEU A 94 6.48 7.62 0.71
N LEU A 95 7.73 7.69 1.18
CA LEU A 95 8.72 8.65 0.68
C LEU A 95 9.08 8.35 -0.78
N ALA A 96 9.26 7.08 -1.14
CA ALA A 96 9.54 6.68 -2.51
C ALA A 96 8.44 7.10 -3.49
N GLU A 97 7.17 6.89 -3.14
CA GLU A 97 6.01 7.22 -3.99
C GLU A 97 5.73 8.74 -4.07
N THR A 98 6.29 9.54 -3.17
CA THR A 98 6.04 11.00 -3.08
C THR A 98 7.17 11.86 -3.62
N ARG A 99 8.30 11.26 -4.01
CA ARG A 99 9.52 11.95 -4.45
C ARG A 99 9.27 13.08 -5.45
N ASP A 100 8.46 12.83 -6.47
CA ASP A 100 8.20 13.77 -7.56
C ASP A 100 6.94 14.62 -7.33
N ARG A 101 6.42 14.63 -6.10
CA ARG A 101 5.20 15.36 -5.75
C ARG A 101 5.53 16.65 -5.02
N SER A 102 4.79 17.71 -5.34
CA SER A 102 4.95 19.05 -4.76
C SER A 102 4.82 19.10 -3.23
N TRP A 103 4.19 18.08 -2.63
CA TRP A 103 3.96 17.96 -1.20
C TRP A 103 4.97 17.04 -0.48
N PHE A 104 6.01 16.55 -1.17
CA PHE A 104 7.12 15.79 -0.58
C PHE A 104 7.75 16.50 0.62
N GLY A 105 7.95 17.82 0.51
CA GLY A 105 8.51 18.62 1.59
C GLY A 105 7.65 18.62 2.87
N LYS A 106 6.31 18.58 2.73
CA LYS A 106 5.39 18.52 3.88
C LYS A 106 5.47 17.17 4.59
N ILE A 107 5.52 16.09 3.82
CA ILE A 107 5.79 14.73 4.30
C ILE A 107 7.12 14.73 5.05
N LYS A 108 8.20 15.17 4.41
CA LYS A 108 9.53 15.20 5.01
C LYS A 108 9.56 15.99 6.31
N ALA A 109 8.90 17.14 6.37
CA ALA A 109 8.80 17.95 7.58
C ALA A 109 8.00 17.28 8.70
N LEU A 110 6.89 16.60 8.37
CA LEU A 110 6.10 15.84 9.34
C LEU A 110 6.96 14.74 9.99
N PHE A 111 7.77 14.06 9.20
CA PHE A 111 8.59 12.93 9.62
C PHE A 111 9.95 13.31 10.20
N GLY A 112 10.52 14.45 9.85
CA GLY A 112 11.80 14.94 10.38
C GLY A 112 11.83 15.10 11.90
N ARG A 113 10.66 15.18 12.55
CA ARG A 113 10.56 15.17 14.02
C ARG A 113 10.79 13.81 14.67
N HIS A 114 10.63 12.73 13.90
CA HIS A 114 10.67 11.34 14.38
C HIS A 114 11.84 10.54 13.80
N ILE A 115 12.57 11.10 12.84
CA ILE A 115 13.68 10.45 12.15
C ILE A 115 14.99 11.06 12.66
N GLU A 116 15.88 10.25 13.23
CA GLU A 116 17.22 10.70 13.67
C GLU A 116 18.16 10.91 12.49
N GLU A 117 18.07 10.04 11.49
CA GLU A 117 18.94 10.05 10.33
C GLU A 117 18.16 9.54 9.10
N ALA A 118 18.20 10.31 8.01
CA ALA A 118 17.63 9.96 6.72
C ALA A 118 18.68 10.19 5.64
N ASP A 119 19.42 9.15 5.26
CA ASP A 119 20.26 9.22 4.06
C ASP A 119 19.40 8.90 2.83
N MET A 120 19.05 9.94 2.09
CA MET A 120 18.13 9.86 0.95
C MET A 120 18.83 9.47 -0.35
N PHE A 121 19.82 8.59 -0.28
CA PHE A 121 20.44 7.92 -1.43
C PHE A 121 20.64 6.40 -1.21
N GLY A 122 19.85 5.82 -0.31
CA GLY A 122 19.79 4.37 -0.05
C GLY A 122 18.76 3.93 1.00
N LEU A 123 17.90 4.86 1.45
CA LEU A 123 16.74 4.73 2.35
C LEU A 123 16.95 3.79 3.54
N THR A 124 17.86 4.19 4.43
CA THR A 124 17.84 3.77 5.84
C THR A 124 17.16 4.86 6.65
N ILE A 125 16.00 4.56 7.25
CA ILE A 125 15.33 5.44 8.21
C ILE A 125 15.59 4.88 9.62
N ARG A 126 16.23 5.66 10.49
CA ARG A 126 16.30 5.37 11.94
C ARG A 126 15.32 6.24 12.70
N PHE A 127 14.46 5.62 13.50
CA PHE A 127 13.54 6.35 14.37
C PHE A 127 14.23 6.75 15.65
N ARG A 128 13.87 7.94 16.16
CA ARG A 128 14.30 8.37 17.47
C ARG A 128 13.62 7.51 18.53
N ALA A 129 14.39 6.96 19.46
CA ALA A 129 13.82 6.38 20.67
C ALA A 129 13.23 7.52 21.51
N ASP A 130 11.97 7.41 21.93
CA ASP A 130 11.38 8.37 22.86
C ASP A 130 12.23 8.35 24.15
N SER A 131 12.79 9.52 24.48
CA SER A 131 13.48 9.72 25.75
C SER A 131 12.41 9.72 26.84
N ALA A 132 12.31 8.61 27.58
CA ALA A 132 11.51 8.52 28.79
C ALA A 132 12.08 9.44 29.89
#